data_AF-A0A8T7EY39-F1
#
_entry.id   AF-A0A8T7EY39-F1
#
_cell.length_a   1.000
_cell.length_b   1.000
_cell.length_c   1.000
_cell.angle_alpha   90.00
_cell.angle_beta   90.00
_cell.angle_gamma   90.00
#
_symmetry.space_group_name_H-M   'P 1'
#
loop_
_entity.id
_entity.type
_entity.pdbx_description
1 polymer ?
#
loop_
_entity_poly.entity_id
_entity_poly.type
_entity_poly.pdbx_seq_one_letter_code
_entity_poly.pdbx_strand_id
1 'polypeptide(L)'
;MIDIDSQWDYNDPAGSEMRLRALIPQAEQSGDAALEAELLTQIARAMGLQMRFDEAHALLDDAQALLTPDMPQAAVRVALERGRLINTAGDPGAAFPHFRMGMGLCPRHAAGHPRHRRGAHAGDCDRRARGARLERAGARHRRQQRRRTGARMGRIAVQHPRLGVSRSGRLQPRLAGVPRGVAVPRGAGRTADNPGRCVVRGPLSALAGACTTRR
;
A
#
# COMPACT_ATOMS: atom_id res chain seq x y z
N MET A 1 -12.88 4.78 30.71
CA MET A 1 -11.68 5.14 29.93
C MET A 1 -11.06 3.84 29.44
N ILE A 2 -10.82 3.71 28.14
CA ILE A 2 -10.23 2.48 27.58
C ILE A 2 -8.79 2.38 28.07
N ASP A 3 -8.44 1.25 28.68
CA ASP A 3 -7.07 0.97 29.10
C ASP A 3 -6.38 0.12 28.03
N ILE A 4 -5.60 0.79 27.18
CA ILE A 4 -4.90 0.19 26.04
C ILE A 4 -3.69 -0.63 26.52
N ASP A 5 -3.00 -0.19 27.58
CA ASP A 5 -1.75 -0.80 28.03
C ASP A 5 -1.98 -2.20 28.62
N SER A 6 -3.10 -2.41 29.31
CA SER A 6 -3.47 -3.74 29.83
C SER A 6 -3.85 -4.77 28.77
N GLN A 7 -4.00 -4.37 27.51
CA GLN A 7 -4.31 -5.31 26.42
C GLN A 7 -3.06 -5.98 25.84
N TRP A 8 -1.86 -5.56 26.24
CA TRP A 8 -0.61 -6.04 25.67
C TRP A 8 -0.06 -7.31 26.31
N ASP A 9 0.35 -8.24 25.45
CA ASP A 9 1.27 -9.33 25.75
C ASP A 9 2.35 -9.37 24.65
N TYR A 10 3.60 -9.09 25.03
CA TYR A 10 4.73 -9.06 24.10
C TYR A 10 5.12 -10.44 23.57
N ASN A 11 4.77 -11.52 24.29
CA ASN A 11 4.99 -12.90 23.85
C ASN A 11 3.85 -13.38 22.92
N ASP A 12 2.71 -12.69 22.93
CA ASP A 12 1.59 -12.96 22.04
C ASP A 12 1.11 -11.68 21.31
N PRO A 13 1.84 -11.25 20.25
CA PRO A 13 1.43 -10.11 19.44
C PRO A 13 0.09 -10.34 18.72
N ALA A 14 -0.27 -11.58 18.41
CA ALA A 14 -1.52 -11.90 17.73
C ALA A 14 -2.73 -11.76 18.67
N GLY A 15 -2.65 -12.29 19.89
CA GLY A 15 -3.67 -12.07 20.91
C GLY A 15 -3.77 -10.62 21.34
N SER A 16 -2.64 -9.90 21.41
CA SER A 16 -2.64 -8.45 21.66
C SER A 16 -3.41 -7.70 20.58
N GLU A 17 -3.16 -7.98 19.29
CA GLU A 17 -3.91 -7.39 18.19
C GLU A 17 -5.42 -7.66 18.32
N MET A 18 -5.80 -8.91 18.59
CA MET A 18 -7.21 -9.28 18.73
C MET A 18 -7.91 -8.50 19.85
N ARG A 19 -7.29 -8.41 21.03
CA ARG A 19 -7.83 -7.65 22.16
C ARG A 19 -7.95 -6.17 21.84
N LEU A 20 -6.92 -5.58 21.24
CA LEU A 20 -6.93 -4.17 20.83
C LEU A 20 -8.01 -3.89 19.77
N ARG A 21 -8.18 -4.76 18.77
CA ARG A 21 -9.22 -4.63 17.75
C ARG A 21 -10.63 -4.68 18.34
N ALA A 22 -10.84 -5.47 19.38
CA ALA A 22 -12.14 -5.54 20.06
C ALA A 22 -12.54 -4.21 20.74
N LEU A 23 -11.59 -3.30 20.96
CA LEU A 23 -11.84 -1.99 21.55
C LEU A 23 -12.22 -0.90 20.53
N ILE A 24 -12.06 -1.15 19.21
CA ILE A 24 -12.35 -0.17 18.16
C ILE A 24 -13.77 0.42 18.30
N PRO A 25 -14.85 -0.39 18.44
CA PRO A 25 -16.19 0.17 18.54
C PRO A 25 -16.37 1.09 19.75
N GLN A 26 -15.69 0.80 20.86
CA GLN A 26 -15.76 1.65 22.06
C GLN A 26 -14.98 2.97 21.86
N ALA A 27 -13.85 2.92 21.15
CA ALA A 27 -13.08 4.12 20.82
C ALA A 27 -13.87 5.04 19.89
N GLU A 28 -14.46 4.49 18.82
CA GLU A 28 -15.32 5.24 17.89
C GLU A 28 -16.52 5.88 18.61
N GLN A 29 -17.19 5.14 19.50
CA GLN A 29 -18.33 5.63 20.29
C GLN A 29 -17.96 6.74 21.28
N SER A 30 -16.70 6.80 21.70
CA SER A 30 -16.24 7.84 22.63
C SER A 30 -16.20 9.23 21.99
N GLY A 31 -16.09 9.31 20.66
CA GLY A 31 -15.87 10.55 19.93
C GLY A 31 -14.48 11.17 20.14
N ASP A 32 -13.58 10.50 20.85
CA ASP A 32 -12.20 10.94 21.07
C ASP A 32 -11.29 10.41 19.94
N ALA A 33 -11.12 11.24 18.91
CA ALA A 33 -10.27 10.91 17.76
C ALA A 33 -8.79 10.70 18.14
N ALA A 34 -8.30 11.31 19.23
CA ALA A 34 -6.94 11.10 19.69
C ALA A 34 -6.77 9.69 20.30
N LEU A 35 -7.76 9.24 21.06
CA LEU A 35 -7.83 7.88 21.60
C LEU A 35 -7.94 6.84 20.48
N GLU A 36 -8.79 7.09 19.48
CA GLU A 36 -8.92 6.21 18.32
C GLU A 36 -7.60 6.10 17.54
N ALA A 37 -6.96 7.23 17.23
CA ALA A 37 -5.66 7.24 16.57
C ALA A 37 -4.60 6.49 17.39
N GLU A 38 -4.56 6.67 18.71
CA GLU A 38 -3.68 5.91 19.59
C GLU A 38 -3.93 4.41 19.51
N LEU A 39 -5.19 3.96 19.60
CA LEU A 39 -5.56 2.55 19.51
C LEU A 39 -5.09 1.94 18.18
N LEU A 40 -5.30 2.64 17.06
CA LEU A 40 -4.86 2.20 15.74
C LEU A 40 -3.33 2.07 15.66
N THR A 41 -2.57 2.98 16.27
CA THR A 41 -1.09 2.86 16.32
C THR A 41 -0.63 1.60 17.05
N GLN A 42 -1.33 1.21 18.11
CA GLN A 42 -0.99 0.05 18.92
C GLN A 42 -1.33 -1.27 18.18
N ILE A 43 -2.45 -1.31 17.47
CA ILE A 43 -2.79 -2.42 16.57
C ILE A 43 -1.73 -2.56 15.47
N ALA A 44 -1.33 -1.45 14.84
CA ALA A 44 -0.30 -1.45 13.81
C ALA A 44 1.05 -1.96 14.35
N ARG A 45 1.40 -1.60 15.59
CA ARG A 45 2.60 -2.14 16.26
C ARG A 45 2.52 -3.65 16.45
N ALA A 46 1.37 -4.18 16.86
CA ALA A 46 1.17 -5.61 17.05
C ALA A 46 1.33 -6.37 15.73
N MET A 47 0.77 -5.83 14.63
CA MET A 47 0.97 -6.35 13.27
C MET A 47 2.42 -6.27 12.81
N GLY A 48 3.14 -5.20 13.16
CA GLY A 48 4.56 -5.04 12.87
C GLY A 48 5.42 -6.14 13.49
N LEU A 49 5.11 -6.56 14.72
CA LEU A 49 5.76 -7.70 15.39
C LEU A 49 5.44 -9.05 14.70
N GLN A 50 4.29 -9.13 14.02
CA GLN A 50 3.90 -10.28 13.19
C GLN A 50 4.41 -10.17 11.74
N MET A 51 5.22 -9.17 11.40
CA MET A 51 5.74 -8.90 10.05
C MET A 51 4.67 -8.59 8.99
N ARG A 52 3.48 -8.15 9.41
CA ARG A 52 2.35 -7.75 8.55
C ARG A 52 2.41 -6.26 8.20
N PHE A 53 3.49 -5.86 7.53
CA PHE A 53 3.81 -4.44 7.32
C PHE A 53 2.81 -3.68 6.45
N ASP A 54 2.34 -4.27 5.35
CA ASP A 54 1.44 -3.59 4.42
C ASP A 54 0.10 -3.24 5.12
N GLU A 55 -0.43 -4.18 5.91
CA GLU A 55 -1.64 -3.98 6.71
C GLU A 55 -1.41 -2.95 7.83
N ALA A 56 -0.27 -3.03 8.52
CA ALA A 56 0.09 -2.07 9.56
C ALA A 56 0.26 -0.65 8.99
N HIS A 57 0.80 -0.51 7.78
CA HIS A 57 0.93 0.77 7.10
C HIS A 57 -0.42 1.37 6.74
N ALA A 58 -1.34 0.58 6.18
CA ALA A 58 -2.70 1.03 5.88
C ALA A 58 -3.41 1.50 7.15
N LEU A 59 -3.28 0.76 8.26
CA LEU A 59 -3.90 1.16 9.53
C LEU A 59 -3.32 2.46 10.10
N LEU A 60 -2.02 2.71 9.91
CA LEU A 60 -1.42 3.99 10.27
C LEU A 60 -1.84 5.13 9.32
N ASP A 61 -2.29 4.85 8.10
CA ASP A 61 -2.86 5.86 7.20
C ASP A 61 -4.25 6.28 7.72
N ASP A 62 -5.05 5.32 8.18
CA ASP A 62 -6.33 5.60 8.86
C ASP A 62 -6.11 6.42 10.13
N ALA A 63 -5.16 6.02 10.98
CA ALA A 63 -4.81 6.78 12.19
C ALA A 63 -4.35 8.21 11.86
N GLN A 64 -3.60 8.39 10.77
CA GLN A 64 -3.12 9.70 10.32
C GLN A 64 -4.26 10.60 9.84
N ALA A 65 -5.31 10.03 9.25
CA ALA A 65 -6.48 10.77 8.75
C ALA A 65 -7.35 11.34 9.88
N LEU A 66 -7.29 10.75 11.08
CA LEU A 66 -7.99 11.24 12.28
C LEU A 66 -7.31 12.45 12.93
N LEU A 67 -6.04 12.69 12.64
CA LEU A 67 -5.24 13.67 13.37
C LEU A 67 -5.60 15.12 13.05
N THR A 68 -5.70 15.92 14.10
CA THR A 68 -5.81 17.38 14.03
C THR A 68 -4.58 18.05 14.69
N PRO A 69 -4.33 19.36 14.44
CA PRO A 69 -3.15 20.06 14.98
C PRO A 69 -3.04 20.09 16.51
N ASP A 70 -4.17 19.97 17.22
CA ASP A 70 -4.27 19.93 18.68
C ASP A 70 -4.00 18.54 19.29
N MET A 71 -3.62 17.55 18.46
CA MET A 71 -3.28 16.18 18.89
C MET A 71 -1.79 15.83 18.73
N PRO A 72 -0.85 16.64 19.28
CA PRO A 72 0.58 16.43 19.03
C PRO A 72 1.08 15.07 19.55
N GLN A 73 0.49 14.54 20.62
CA GLN A 73 0.89 13.24 21.17
C GLN A 73 0.53 12.07 20.22
N ALA A 74 -0.69 12.08 19.66
CA ALA A 74 -1.12 11.09 18.68
C ALA A 74 -0.29 11.18 17.39
N ALA A 75 0.00 12.41 16.93
CA ALA A 75 0.87 12.64 15.77
C ALA A 75 2.30 12.10 15.98
N VAL A 76 2.87 12.27 17.17
CA VAL A 76 4.17 11.67 17.53
C VAL A 76 4.09 10.15 17.45
N ARG A 77 3.06 9.51 18.01
CA ARG A 77 2.91 8.05 17.99
C ARG A 77 2.81 7.50 16.57
N VAL A 78 1.99 8.10 15.72
CA VAL A 78 1.87 7.70 14.30
C VAL A 78 3.23 7.76 13.61
N ALA A 79 3.98 8.86 13.81
CA ALA A 79 5.31 9.01 13.22
C ALA A 79 6.31 7.96 13.74
N LEU A 80 6.32 7.69 15.05
CA LEU A 80 7.22 6.71 15.65
C LEU A 80 6.91 5.28 15.19
N GLU A 81 5.64 4.88 15.15
CA GLU A 81 5.26 3.55 14.69
C GLU A 81 5.53 3.38 13.19
N ARG A 82 5.30 4.41 12.37
CA ARG A 82 5.66 4.38 10.95
C ARG A 82 7.17 4.14 10.76
N GLY A 83 7.99 4.87 11.51
CA GLY A 83 9.44 4.66 11.54
C GLY A 83 9.81 3.25 12.00
N ARG A 84 9.16 2.73 13.05
CA ARG A 84 9.41 1.38 13.57
C ARG A 84 9.10 0.30 12.53
N LEU A 85 7.97 0.37 11.84
CA LEU A 85 7.60 -0.60 10.80
C LEU A 85 8.65 -0.63 9.67
N ILE A 86 9.05 0.54 9.18
CA ILE A 86 10.05 0.67 8.10
C ILE A 86 11.42 0.15 8.57
N ASN A 87 11.82 0.48 9.80
CA ASN A 87 13.08 0.03 10.37
C ASN A 87 13.11 -1.50 10.50
N THR A 88 12.04 -2.09 11.04
CA THR A 88 11.90 -3.55 11.18
C THR A 88 11.82 -4.26 9.82
N ALA A 89 11.26 -3.62 8.80
CA ALA A 89 11.26 -4.11 7.42
C ALA A 89 12.65 -4.04 6.74
N GLY A 90 13.65 -3.45 7.41
CA GLY A 90 15.05 -3.45 6.97
C GLY A 90 15.49 -2.20 6.21
N ASP A 91 14.76 -1.08 6.33
CA ASP A 91 15.13 0.21 5.72
C ASP A 91 15.33 1.32 6.77
N PRO A 92 16.42 1.28 7.57
CA PRO A 92 16.68 2.30 8.59
C PRO A 92 16.85 3.72 8.00
N GLY A 93 17.26 3.83 6.73
CA GLY A 93 17.42 5.10 6.03
C GLY A 93 16.06 5.77 5.80
N ALA A 94 15.07 5.00 5.32
CA ALA A 94 13.71 5.47 5.15
C ALA A 94 12.97 5.67 6.49
N ALA A 95 13.34 4.96 7.55
CA ALA A 95 12.75 5.14 8.89
C ALA A 95 13.18 6.46 9.56
N PHE A 96 14.41 6.91 9.34
CA PHE A 96 14.99 8.08 10.04
C PHE A 96 14.17 9.37 9.92
N PRO A 97 13.66 9.77 8.73
CA PRO A 97 12.78 10.93 8.60
C PRO A 97 11.56 10.90 9.53
N HIS A 98 10.98 9.73 9.75
CA HIS A 98 9.79 9.56 10.62
C HIS A 98 10.13 9.77 12.09
N PHE A 99 11.25 9.22 12.56
CA PHE A 99 11.71 9.49 13.94
C PHE A 99 12.03 10.96 14.16
N ARG A 100 12.65 11.63 13.17
CA ARG A 100 12.93 13.07 13.23
C ARG A 100 11.64 13.90 13.27
N MET A 101 10.64 13.51 12.48
CA MET A 101 9.32 14.15 12.50
C MET A 101 8.66 14.01 13.87
N GLY A 102 8.61 12.80 14.43
CA GLY A 102 8.11 12.56 15.79
C GLY A 102 8.85 13.39 16.84
N MET A 103 10.18 13.49 16.76
CA MET A 103 10.94 14.35 17.68
C MET A 103 10.57 15.84 17.56
N GLY A 104 10.36 16.33 16.33
CA GLY A 104 9.97 17.71 16.08
C GLY A 104 8.56 18.06 16.57
N LEU A 105 7.64 17.08 16.57
CA LEU A 105 6.27 17.22 17.06
C LEU A 105 6.16 17.16 18.60
N CYS A 106 7.19 16.65 19.28
CA CYS A 106 7.22 16.62 20.74
C CYS A 106 7.16 18.07 21.29
N PRO A 107 6.25 18.40 22.23
CA PRO A 107 6.09 19.76 22.75
C PRO A 107 7.38 20.41 23.26
N ARG A 108 8.32 19.60 23.78
CA ARG A 108 9.64 20.06 24.25
C ARG A 108 10.52 20.64 23.14
N HIS A 109 10.35 20.18 21.90
CA HIS A 109 11.10 20.65 20.73
C HIS A 109 10.31 21.65 19.87
N ALA A 110 8.97 21.55 19.86
CA ALA A 110 8.11 22.52 19.18
C ALA A 110 8.21 23.94 19.78
N ALA A 111 8.49 24.04 21.08
CA ALA A 111 8.62 25.32 21.79
C ALA A 111 10.03 25.97 21.74
N GLY A 112 10.95 25.49 20.90
CA GLY A 112 12.25 26.15 20.71
C GLY A 112 13.13 26.18 21.98
N HIS A 113 13.13 25.12 22.79
CA HIS A 113 13.94 25.06 24.00
C HIS A 113 15.46 25.08 23.64
N PRO A 114 16.25 26.05 24.13
CA PRO A 114 17.57 26.33 23.57
C PRO A 114 18.65 25.46 24.19
N ARG A 115 18.82 24.21 23.72
CA ARG A 115 20.09 23.47 23.89
C ARG A 115 20.32 22.50 22.74
N HIS A 116 20.79 22.99 21.59
CA HIS A 116 21.71 22.28 20.69
C HIS A 116 22.25 23.23 19.61
N ARG A 117 23.09 24.19 20.03
CA ARG A 117 24.12 24.78 19.17
C ARG A 117 25.47 24.32 19.71
N ARG A 118 26.05 23.27 19.11
CA ARG A 118 27.49 23.00 19.02
C ARG A 118 27.74 21.78 18.12
N GLY A 119 28.47 21.99 17.02
CA GLY A 119 29.28 20.96 16.36
C GLY A 119 28.74 20.34 15.06
N ALA A 120 28.73 21.09 13.96
CA ALA A 120 28.79 20.50 12.62
C ALA A 120 30.28 20.39 12.19
N HIS A 121 30.56 19.45 11.26
CA HIS A 121 31.83 19.19 10.54
C HIS A 121 32.73 18.07 11.09
N ALA A 122 32.36 16.82 10.76
CA ALA A 122 33.29 15.68 10.56
C ALA A 122 32.60 14.43 9.94
N GLY A 123 31.28 14.27 10.07
CA GLY A 123 30.59 12.99 9.79
C GLY A 123 29.95 12.78 8.41
N ASP A 124 30.12 13.69 7.45
CA ASP A 124 29.26 13.71 6.24
C ASP A 124 29.72 12.76 5.12
N CYS A 125 31.03 12.46 5.02
CA CYS A 125 31.58 11.50 4.05
C CYS A 125 31.16 10.06 4.36
N ASP A 126 31.05 9.72 5.64
CA ASP A 126 30.73 8.37 6.10
C ASP A 126 29.22 8.06 6.01
N ARG A 127 28.38 9.11 6.02
CA ARG A 127 26.91 9.01 5.85
C ARG A 127 26.52 8.66 4.41
N ARG A 128 27.17 9.24 3.40
CA ARG A 128 26.92 8.92 1.98
C ARG A 128 27.36 7.50 1.63
N ALA A 129 28.49 7.04 2.17
CA ALA A 129 28.98 5.68 1.96
C ALA A 129 28.07 4.61 2.58
N ARG A 130 27.49 4.89 3.76
CA ARG A 130 26.45 4.03 4.38
C ARG A 130 25.15 4.03 3.58
N GLY A 131 24.68 5.20 3.13
CA GLY A 131 23.48 5.30 2.28
C GLY A 131 23.55 4.44 1.03
N ALA A 132 24.68 4.48 0.32
CA ALA A 132 24.89 3.68 -0.90
C ALA A 132 24.94 2.16 -0.65
N ARG A 133 25.42 1.70 0.52
CA ARG A 133 25.38 0.27 0.89
C ARG A 133 23.98 -0.19 1.27
N LEU A 134 23.22 0.66 1.96
CA LEU A 134 21.85 0.38 2.38
C LEU A 134 20.90 0.31 1.17
N GLU A 135 21.05 1.18 0.16
CA GLU A 135 20.25 1.07 -1.07
C GLU A 135 20.51 -0.25 -1.83
N ARG A 136 21.78 -0.69 -1.89
CA ARG A 136 22.15 -1.96 -2.52
C ARG A 136 21.61 -3.17 -1.75
N ALA A 137 21.52 -3.09 -0.43
CA ALA A 137 20.91 -4.12 0.41
C ALA A 137 19.37 -4.17 0.24
N GLY A 138 18.70 -3.02 0.26
CA GLY A 138 17.25 -2.92 0.03
C GLY A 138 16.83 -3.41 -1.36
N ALA A 139 17.64 -3.13 -2.39
CA ALA A 139 17.40 -3.67 -3.74
C ALA A 139 17.50 -5.21 -3.82
N ARG A 140 18.38 -5.83 -3.03
CA ARG A 140 18.50 -7.30 -2.94
C ARG A 140 17.30 -7.91 -2.20
N HIS A 141 16.84 -7.27 -1.13
CA HIS A 141 15.68 -7.73 -0.36
C HIS A 141 14.38 -7.67 -1.20
N ARG A 142 14.14 -6.56 -1.92
CA ARG A 142 12.99 -6.43 -2.85
C ARG A 142 12.97 -7.51 -3.94
N ARG A 143 14.14 -7.91 -4.45
CA ARG A 143 14.27 -9.02 -5.41
C ARG A 143 13.95 -10.38 -4.78
N GLN A 144 14.34 -10.62 -3.54
CA GLN A 144 14.02 -11.87 -2.84
C GLN A 144 12.52 -11.96 -2.48
N GLN A 145 11.90 -10.86 -2.05
CA GLN A 145 10.47 -10.81 -1.76
C GLN A 145 9.62 -11.09 -3.01
N ARG A 146 9.91 -10.44 -4.15
CA ARG A 146 9.22 -10.72 -5.44
C ARG A 146 9.35 -12.18 -5.88
N ARG A 147 10.48 -12.83 -5.59
CA ARG A 147 10.67 -14.27 -5.86
C ARG A 147 9.80 -15.14 -4.95
N ARG A 148 9.64 -14.79 -3.67
CA ARG A 148 8.80 -15.53 -2.71
C ARG A 148 7.31 -15.38 -3.02
N THR A 149 6.82 -14.17 -3.34
CA THR A 149 5.43 -13.97 -3.80
C THR A 149 5.17 -14.65 -5.15
N GLY A 150 6.11 -14.57 -6.09
CA GLY A 150 6.03 -15.32 -7.35
C GLY A 150 5.95 -16.84 -7.15
N ALA A 151 6.75 -17.40 -6.23
CA ALA A 151 6.73 -18.83 -5.90
C ALA A 151 5.43 -19.28 -5.22
N ARG A 152 4.86 -18.44 -4.34
CA ARG A 152 3.55 -18.69 -3.69
C ARG A 152 2.42 -18.69 -4.73
N MET A 153 2.41 -17.72 -5.65
CA MET A 153 1.43 -17.65 -6.74
C MET A 153 1.58 -18.82 -7.74
N GLY A 154 2.81 -19.26 -8.00
CA GLY A 154 3.09 -20.46 -8.80
C GLY A 154 2.48 -21.74 -8.20
N ARG A 155 2.58 -21.94 -6.88
CA ARG A 155 1.95 -23.10 -6.21
C ARG A 155 0.42 -23.08 -6.29
N ILE A 156 -0.20 -21.90 -6.16
CA ILE A 156 -1.66 -21.74 -6.28
C ILE A 156 -2.13 -22.08 -7.70
N ALA A 157 -1.38 -21.68 -8.73
CA ALA A 157 -1.70 -21.99 -10.12
C ALA A 157 -1.59 -23.50 -10.45
N VAL A 158 -0.67 -24.23 -9.79
CA VAL A 158 -0.56 -25.69 -9.93
C VAL A 158 -1.75 -26.42 -9.31
N GLN A 159 -2.31 -25.88 -8.22
CA GLN A 159 -3.46 -26.47 -7.52
C GLN A 159 -4.82 -26.11 -8.17
N HIS A 160 -4.87 -25.07 -9.02
CA HIS A 160 -6.09 -24.61 -9.68
C HIS A 160 -5.92 -24.48 -11.21
N PRO A 161 -6.09 -25.57 -12.00
CA PRO A 161 -5.74 -25.61 -13.43
C PRO A 161 -6.59 -24.71 -14.34
N ARG A 162 -7.70 -24.15 -13.83
CA ARG A 162 -8.56 -23.19 -14.54
C ARG A 162 -8.08 -21.74 -14.41
N LEU A 163 -7.05 -21.47 -13.60
CA LEU A 163 -6.49 -20.14 -13.37
C LEU A 163 -5.07 -20.03 -13.92
N GLY A 164 -4.81 -19.00 -14.73
CA GLY A 164 -3.48 -18.61 -15.18
C GLY A 164 -2.98 -17.38 -14.43
N VAL A 165 -1.67 -17.22 -14.29
CA VAL A 165 -1.06 -16.00 -13.74
C VAL A 165 -0.68 -15.08 -14.92
N SER A 166 -1.24 -13.89 -14.95
CA SER A 166 -0.94 -12.88 -15.97
C SER A 166 0.50 -12.33 -15.82
N ARG A 167 1.02 -11.66 -16.85
CA ARG A 167 2.33 -10.96 -16.80
C ARG A 167 2.45 -9.94 -15.66
N SER A 168 1.32 -9.45 -15.15
CA SER A 168 1.23 -8.56 -13.98
C SER A 168 1.12 -9.28 -12.63
N GLY A 169 1.16 -10.61 -12.60
CA GLY A 169 1.12 -11.42 -11.37
C GLY A 169 -0.27 -11.67 -10.80
N ARG A 170 -1.36 -11.32 -11.51
CA ARG A 170 -2.75 -11.57 -11.08
C ARG A 170 -3.28 -12.90 -11.60
N LEU A 171 -4.08 -13.59 -10.79
CA LEU A 171 -4.82 -14.79 -11.19
C LEU A 171 -5.96 -14.39 -12.13
N GLN A 172 -6.06 -15.04 -13.28
CA GLN A 172 -7.13 -14.84 -14.26
C GLN A 172 -7.67 -16.19 -14.75
N PRO A 173 -8.96 -16.30 -15.08
CA PRO A 173 -9.51 -17.49 -15.74
C PRO A 173 -8.79 -17.74 -17.07
N ARG A 174 -8.38 -18.99 -17.33
CA ARG A 174 -7.86 -19.37 -18.65
C ARG A 174 -9.01 -19.38 -19.65
N LEU A 175 -9.09 -18.36 -20.50
CA LEU A 175 -9.98 -18.37 -21.67
C LEU A 175 -9.48 -19.47 -22.63
N ALA A 176 -10.34 -20.45 -22.91
CA ALA A 176 -10.07 -21.50 -23.88
C ALA A 176 -9.80 -20.87 -25.26
N GLY A 177 -8.67 -21.24 -25.87
CA GLY A 177 -8.28 -20.74 -27.18
C GLY A 177 -9.32 -21.13 -28.24
N VAL A 178 -9.83 -20.13 -28.96
CA VAL A 178 -10.53 -20.33 -30.23
C VAL A 178 -9.53 -20.94 -31.22
N PRO A 179 -9.81 -22.09 -31.85
CA PRO A 179 -8.89 -22.67 -32.82
C PRO A 179 -8.76 -21.74 -34.03
N ARG A 180 -7.52 -21.39 -34.38
CA ARG A 180 -7.21 -20.68 -35.62
C ARG A 180 -7.57 -21.58 -36.80
N GLY A 181 -8.41 -21.05 -37.69
CA GLY A 181 -8.85 -21.69 -38.91
C GLY A 181 -7.70 -22.09 -39.84
N VAL A 182 -7.93 -23.21 -40.52
CA VAL A 182 -7.11 -23.83 -41.55
C VAL A 182 -6.89 -22.85 -42.71
N ALA A 183 -5.65 -22.66 -43.15
CA ALA A 183 -5.31 -21.90 -44.35
C ALA A 183 -5.18 -22.84 -45.56
N VAL A 184 -6.00 -22.54 -46.58
CA VAL A 184 -6.15 -23.14 -47.90
C VAL A 184 -4.88 -22.97 -48.77
N PRO A 185 -4.54 -23.89 -49.70
CA PRO A 185 -3.37 -23.76 -50.57
C PRO A 185 -3.51 -22.63 -51.60
N ARG A 186 -2.38 -21.97 -51.88
CA ARG A 186 -2.24 -20.86 -52.84
C ARG A 186 -2.24 -21.37 -54.29
N GLY A 187 -3.28 -20.99 -55.04
CA GLY A 187 -3.33 -20.99 -56.51
C GLY A 187 -2.91 -19.64 -57.10
N ALA A 188 -2.36 -19.67 -58.31
CA ALA A 188 -1.66 -18.59 -59.02
C ALA A 188 -2.55 -17.53 -59.69
N GLY A 189 -1.94 -16.39 -60.05
CA GLY A 189 -2.43 -15.33 -60.97
C GLY A 189 -2.68 -13.98 -60.25
N ARG A 190 -1.85 -12.93 -60.36
CA ARG A 190 -1.68 -11.96 -61.49
C ARG A 190 -3.05 -11.53 -62.05
N THR A 191 -3.46 -10.26 -62.15
CA THR A 191 -2.79 -8.96 -62.33
C THR A 191 -3.68 -7.81 -61.82
N ALA A 192 -3.08 -6.61 -61.70
CA ALA A 192 -3.66 -5.25 -61.71
C ALA A 192 -5.12 -5.10 -62.17
N ASP A 193 -5.93 -4.27 -61.50
CA ASP A 193 -6.00 -2.81 -61.73
C ASP A 193 -7.01 -2.15 -60.77
N ASN A 194 -6.75 -0.90 -60.41
CA ASN A 194 -7.69 0.09 -59.83
C ASN A 194 -8.34 0.80 -61.06
N PRO A 195 -9.52 1.48 -61.08
CA PRO A 195 -10.15 2.26 -59.99
C PRO A 195 -11.70 2.40 -60.04
N GLY A 196 -12.28 3.20 -59.14
CA GLY A 196 -13.61 3.81 -59.28
C GLY A 196 -14.55 3.54 -58.11
N ARG A 197 -14.56 4.37 -57.06
CA ARG A 197 -15.39 5.58 -56.91
C ARG A 197 -16.88 5.34 -57.21
N CYS A 198 -17.71 5.32 -56.16
CA CYS A 198 -19.09 5.80 -56.22
C CYS A 198 -19.51 6.38 -54.85
N VAL A 199 -19.87 7.65 -54.89
CA VAL A 199 -20.44 8.47 -53.81
C VAL A 199 -21.96 8.37 -53.88
N VAL A 200 -22.64 8.07 -52.77
CA VAL A 200 -24.05 8.49 -52.51
C VAL A 200 -24.20 8.59 -50.97
N ARG A 201 -24.28 9.76 -50.32
CA ARG A 201 -25.39 10.74 -50.15
C ARG A 201 -26.66 10.22 -49.43
N GLY A 202 -26.66 10.32 -48.09
CA GLY A 202 -27.80 10.66 -47.17
C GLY A 202 -29.11 9.82 -47.19
N PRO A 203 -30.11 10.12 -46.31
CA PRO A 203 -30.17 11.20 -45.32
C PRO A 203 -30.55 10.79 -43.88
N LEU A 204 -30.57 11.83 -43.05
CA LEU A 204 -30.94 11.97 -41.63
C LEU A 204 -32.45 11.81 -41.32
N SER A 205 -32.73 11.66 -40.01
CA SER A 205 -33.91 12.12 -39.23
C SER A 205 -34.72 10.94 -38.63
N ALA A 206 -34.76 10.73 -37.30
CA ALA A 206 -35.35 11.51 -36.19
C ALA A 206 -36.70 10.90 -35.74
N LEU A 207 -36.97 11.02 -34.43
CA LEU A 207 -38.24 10.92 -33.65
C LEU A 207 -37.96 10.09 -32.37
N ALA A 208 -37.75 10.68 -31.19
CA ALA A 208 -38.72 11.36 -30.32
C ALA A 208 -39.85 10.44 -29.80
N GLY A 209 -39.96 10.33 -28.47
CA GLY A 209 -41.08 9.67 -27.80
C GLY A 209 -40.87 9.49 -26.29
N ALA A 210 -41.33 10.46 -25.49
CA ALA A 210 -41.42 10.43 -24.03
C ALA A 210 -42.79 9.92 -23.54
N CYS A 211 -42.87 9.49 -22.27
CA CYS A 211 -44.01 9.53 -21.30
C CYS A 211 -43.93 8.29 -20.36
N THR A 212 -43.56 8.38 -19.07
CA THR A 212 -44.28 8.85 -17.86
C THR A 212 -45.49 8.03 -17.37
N THR A 213 -45.45 7.75 -16.05
CA THR A 213 -46.53 7.45 -15.08
C THR A 213 -47.24 6.10 -15.22
N ARG A 214 -47.75 5.39 -14.20
CA ARG A 214 -48.13 5.60 -12.78
C ARG A 214 -48.28 4.15 -12.22
N ARG A 215 -48.24 3.83 -10.93
CA ARG A 215 -49.00 4.37 -9.80
C ARG A 215 -48.46 3.74 -8.52
#